data_AF-A0A3C0XL34-F1
#
_entry.id   AF-A0A3C0XL34-F1
#
_cell.length_a   1.000
_cell.length_b   1.000
_cell.length_c   1.000
_cell.angle_alpha   90.00
_cell.angle_beta   90.00
_cell.angle_gamma   90.00
#
_symmetry.space_group_name_H-M   'P 1'
#
loop_
_entity.id
_entity.type
_entity.pdbx_description
1 polymer ?
#
loop_
_entity_poly.entity_id
_entity_poly.type
_entity_poly.pdbx_seq_one_letter_code
_entity_poly.pdbx_strand_id
1 'polypeptide(L)'
;MLTDKELTLARDHPRGTEQRTLAPYRAALNDLAAYAVLSIADRDAIVRWAAIRCAVRDRYGVDRDASNLAEPLIPAATLRAHVLAGESKAAGHGVADDGSDLIPLIARLRG
;
A
#
# COMPACT_ATOMS: atom_id res chain seq x y z
N MET A 1 9.17 -3.50 -10.70
CA MET A 1 7.92 -3.63 -11.49
C MET A 1 6.99 -4.63 -10.79
N LEU A 2 5.67 -4.46 -10.89
CA LEU A 2 4.69 -5.44 -10.41
C LEU A 2 4.51 -6.53 -11.47
N THR A 3 4.26 -7.77 -11.05
CA THR A 3 4.06 -8.90 -11.96
C THR A 3 2.58 -9.18 -12.19
N ASP A 4 2.23 -9.71 -13.37
CA ASP A 4 0.85 -10.11 -13.67
C ASP A 4 0.31 -11.17 -12.72
N LYS A 5 1.20 -12.05 -12.22
CA LYS A 5 0.86 -13.06 -11.21
C LYS A 5 0.39 -12.42 -9.90
N GLU A 6 1.08 -11.38 -9.43
CA GLU A 6 0.69 -10.67 -8.21
C GLU A 6 -0.63 -9.92 -8.38
N LEU A 7 -0.82 -9.28 -9.53
CA LEU A 7 -2.06 -8.55 -9.83
C LEU A 7 -3.25 -9.50 -9.96
N THR A 8 -3.07 -10.64 -10.63
CA THR A 8 -4.10 -11.67 -10.75
C THR A 8 -4.47 -12.24 -9.37
N LEU A 9 -3.47 -12.59 -8.55
CA LEU A 9 -3.72 -13.11 -7.21
C LEU A 9 -4.46 -12.10 -6.32
N ALA A 10 -4.05 -10.83 -6.36
CA ALA A 10 -4.69 -9.77 -5.59
C ALA A 10 -6.09 -9.42 -6.11
N ARG A 11 -6.37 -9.59 -7.41
CA ARG A 11 -7.71 -9.42 -7.97
C ARG A 11 -8.64 -10.57 -7.56
N ASP A 12 -8.16 -11.81 -7.64
CA ASP A 12 -8.98 -13.00 -7.43
C ASP A 12 -9.19 -13.29 -5.92
N HIS A 13 -8.20 -12.93 -5.10
CA HIS A 13 -8.21 -13.14 -3.65
C HIS A 13 -7.78 -11.89 -2.86
N PRO A 14 -8.45 -10.73 -3.02
CA PRO A 14 -7.99 -9.46 -2.46
C PRO A 14 -7.85 -9.50 -0.95
N ARG A 15 -8.87 -10.02 -0.24
CA ARG A 15 -8.88 -10.08 1.23
C ARG A 15 -7.81 -10.99 1.79
N GLY A 16 -7.78 -12.25 1.32
CA GLY A 16 -6.84 -13.25 1.82
C GLY A 16 -5.39 -12.85 1.57
N THR A 17 -5.13 -12.12 0.48
CA THR A 17 -3.81 -11.59 0.17
C THR A 17 -3.49 -10.38 1.04
N GLU A 18 -4.41 -9.42 1.18
CA GLU A 18 -4.24 -8.25 2.06
C GLU A 18 -3.91 -8.67 3.48
N GLN A 19 -4.72 -9.54 4.08
CA GLN A 19 -4.55 -9.98 5.45
C GLN A 19 -3.20 -10.68 5.65
N ARG A 20 -2.79 -11.57 4.74
CA ARG A 20 -1.51 -12.28 4.85
C ARG A 20 -0.32 -11.32 4.72
N THR A 21 -0.40 -10.36 3.80
CA THR A 21 0.68 -9.40 3.55
C THR A 21 0.78 -8.35 4.65
N LEU A 22 -0.35 -7.86 5.17
CA LEU A 22 -0.39 -6.72 6.08
C LEU A 22 -0.54 -7.08 7.56
N ALA A 23 -0.94 -8.30 7.92
CA ALA A 23 -1.08 -8.70 9.32
C ALA A 23 0.18 -8.44 10.18
N PRO A 24 1.41 -8.73 9.71
CA PRO A 24 2.62 -8.44 10.47
C PRO A 24 2.83 -6.94 10.75
N TYR A 25 2.22 -6.06 9.94
CA TYR A 25 2.47 -4.62 9.94
C TYR A 25 1.33 -3.81 10.57
N ARG A 26 0.44 -4.46 11.34
CA ARG A 26 -0.75 -3.82 11.91
C ARG A 26 -0.43 -2.56 12.73
N ALA A 27 0.65 -2.55 13.50
CA ALA A 27 1.08 -1.35 14.23
C ALA A 27 1.44 -0.20 13.28
N ALA A 28 2.25 -0.48 12.27
CA ALA A 28 2.65 0.50 11.25
C ALA A 28 1.50 1.02 10.40
N LEU A 29 0.44 0.23 10.21
CA LEU A 29 -0.78 0.66 9.50
C LEU A 29 -1.67 1.60 10.32
N ASN A 30 -1.47 1.66 11.64
CA ASN A 30 -2.23 2.54 12.53
C ASN A 30 -1.41 3.73 13.05
N ASP A 31 -0.07 3.67 12.98
CA ASP A 31 0.82 4.71 13.48
C ASP A 31 2.01 4.94 12.54
N LEU A 32 2.15 6.19 12.07
CA LEU A 32 3.25 6.61 11.21
C LEU A 32 4.61 6.57 11.92
N ALA A 33 4.66 6.74 13.25
CA ALA A 33 5.91 6.56 13.99
C ALA A 33 6.37 5.09 13.95
N ALA A 34 5.46 4.15 14.21
CA ALA A 34 5.73 2.72 14.06
C ALA A 34 6.10 2.33 12.63
N TYR A 35 5.47 2.94 11.62
CA TYR A 35 5.86 2.77 10.22
C TYR A 35 7.30 3.24 9.95
N ALA A 36 7.64 4.45 10.40
CA ALA A 36 8.91 5.09 10.05
C ALA A 36 10.14 4.35 10.61
N VAL A 37 9.98 3.62 11.71
CA VAL A 37 11.06 2.84 12.34
C VAL A 37 11.21 1.42 11.78
N LEU A 38 10.33 0.98 10.87
CA LEU A 38 10.45 -0.33 10.20
C LEU A 38 11.76 -0.42 9.39
N SER A 39 12.21 -1.65 9.13
CA SER A 39 13.28 -1.90 8.17
C SER A 39 12.84 -1.48 6.75
N ILE A 40 13.80 -1.20 5.85
CA ILE A 40 13.49 -0.90 4.45
C ILE A 40 12.70 -2.05 3.81
N ALA A 41 13.08 -3.31 4.09
CA ALA A 41 12.42 -4.49 3.56
C ALA A 41 10.94 -4.58 3.99
N ASP A 42 10.63 -4.27 5.25
CA ASP A 42 9.26 -4.28 5.76
C ASP A 42 8.43 -3.14 5.17
N ARG A 43 9.02 -1.94 5.06
CA ARG A 43 8.36 -0.83 4.37
C ARG A 43 8.08 -1.15 2.91
N ASP A 44 9.01 -1.80 2.22
CA ASP A 44 8.84 -2.23 0.83
C ASP A 44 7.71 -3.23 0.65
N ALA A 45 7.47 -4.12 1.62
CA ALA A 45 6.31 -5.01 1.60
C ALA A 45 4.99 -4.22 1.59
N ILE A 46 4.88 -3.17 2.43
CA ILE A 46 3.69 -2.31 2.51
C ILE A 46 3.56 -1.46 1.24
N VAL A 47 4.65 -0.82 0.78
CA VAL A 47 4.69 -0.02 -0.46
C VAL A 47 4.26 -0.88 -1.66
N ARG A 48 4.79 -2.10 -1.77
CA ARG A 48 4.45 -3.03 -2.85
C ARG A 48 2.98 -3.41 -2.82
N TRP A 49 2.42 -3.70 -1.64
CA TRP A 49 1.00 -3.99 -1.50
C TRP A 49 0.12 -2.79 -1.89
N ALA A 50 0.48 -1.58 -1.45
CA ALA A 50 -0.23 -0.36 -1.82
C ALA A 50 -0.21 -0.10 -3.33
N ALA A 51 0.92 -0.36 -3.99
CA ALA A 51 1.03 -0.26 -5.44
C ALA A 51 0.15 -1.31 -6.16
N ILE A 52 0.12 -2.55 -5.67
CA ILE A 52 -0.77 -3.61 -6.17
C ILE A 52 -2.23 -3.18 -6.05
N ARG A 53 -2.63 -2.61 -4.91
CA ARG A 53 -4.01 -2.15 -4.68
C ARG A 53 -4.41 -1.02 -5.62
N CYS A 54 -3.52 -0.05 -5.84
CA CYS A 54 -3.75 1.01 -6.84
C CYS A 54 -3.93 0.41 -8.24
N ALA A 55 -3.02 -0.47 -8.66
CA ALA A 55 -3.09 -1.10 -9.99
C ALA A 55 -4.34 -1.97 -10.16
N VAL A 56 -4.75 -2.72 -9.13
CA VAL A 56 -5.95 -3.57 -9.18
C VAL A 56 -7.23 -2.74 -9.24
N ARG A 57 -7.32 -1.63 -8.49
CA ARG A 57 -8.41 -0.66 -8.61
C ARG A 57 -8.46 -0.09 -10.02
N ASP A 58 -7.35 0.43 -10.52
CA ASP A 58 -7.32 1.18 -11.79
C ASP A 58 -7.58 0.27 -13.01
N ARG A 59 -7.10 -0.98 -12.98
CA ARG A 59 -7.25 -1.92 -14.10
C ARG A 59 -8.55 -2.72 -14.07
N TYR A 60 -9.05 -3.05 -12.88
CA TYR A 60 -10.16 -4.01 -12.72
C TYR A 60 -11.35 -3.47 -11.94
N GLY A 61 -11.29 -2.24 -11.42
CA GLY A 61 -12.35 -1.65 -10.59
C GLY A 61 -12.50 -2.32 -9.22
N VAL A 62 -11.54 -3.17 -8.81
CA VAL A 62 -11.61 -3.91 -7.54
C VAL A 62 -10.99 -3.08 -6.41
N ASP A 63 -11.85 -2.52 -5.57
CA ASP A 63 -11.47 -1.76 -4.38
C ASP A 63 -12.35 -2.12 -3.18
N ARG A 64 -12.29 -1.34 -2.10
CA ARG A 64 -13.23 -1.45 -0.97
C ARG A 64 -14.67 -1.27 -1.47
N ASP A 65 -15.50 -2.28 -1.20
CA ASP A 65 -16.96 -2.15 -1.26
C ASP A 65 -17.49 -1.73 0.11
N ALA A 66 -18.08 -0.54 0.19
CA ALA A 66 -18.63 0.00 1.43
C ALA A 66 -19.93 -0.71 1.88
N SER A 67 -20.61 -1.43 0.97
CA SER A 67 -21.81 -2.20 1.28
C SER A 67 -21.50 -3.58 1.88
N ASN A 68 -20.25 -4.03 1.77
CA ASN A 68 -19.79 -5.29 2.33
C ASN A 68 -19.31 -5.09 3.78
N LEU A 69 -20.12 -5.56 4.75
CA LEU A 69 -19.89 -5.38 6.18
C LEU A 69 -18.89 -6.39 6.79
N ALA A 70 -18.47 -7.42 6.04
CA ALA A 70 -17.71 -8.55 6.56
C ALA A 70 -16.18 -8.34 6.57
N GLU A 71 -15.72 -7.17 7.00
CA GLU A 71 -14.32 -6.70 6.99
C GLU A 71 -13.89 -6.09 5.64
N PRO A 72 -14.02 -4.76 5.48
CA PRO A 72 -13.71 -4.10 4.23
C PRO A 72 -12.21 -4.06 3.97
N LEU A 73 -11.83 -4.28 2.72
CA LEU A 73 -10.48 -3.97 2.24
C LEU A 73 -10.10 -2.54 2.62
N ILE A 74 -8.81 -2.31 2.86
CA ILE A 74 -8.31 -0.94 2.93
C ILE A 74 -8.51 -0.31 1.53
N PRO A 75 -9.18 0.87 1.43
CA PRO A 75 -9.29 1.58 0.16
C PRO A 75 -7.91 1.87 -0.42
N ALA A 76 -7.72 1.67 -1.71
CA ALA A 76 -6.42 1.87 -2.35
C ALA A 76 -5.88 3.30 -2.14
N ALA A 77 -6.76 4.30 -2.20
CA ALA A 77 -6.40 5.70 -1.95
C ALA A 77 -5.96 5.94 -0.50
N THR A 78 -6.66 5.36 0.48
CA THR A 78 -6.30 5.48 1.90
C THR A 78 -4.94 4.82 2.17
N LEU A 79 -4.72 3.62 1.62
CA LEU A 79 -3.45 2.91 1.78
C LEU A 79 -2.28 3.66 1.12
N ARG A 80 -2.49 4.24 -0.07
CA ARG A 80 -1.51 5.08 -0.76
C ARG A 80 -1.11 6.30 0.08
N ALA A 81 -2.10 7.04 0.58
CA ALA A 81 -1.86 8.23 1.41
C ALA A 81 -1.08 7.88 2.69
N HIS A 82 -1.42 6.75 3.32
CA HIS A 82 -0.71 6.25 4.50
C HIS A 82 0.75 5.93 4.21
N VAL A 83 1.02 5.22 3.10
CA VAL A 83 2.39 4.90 2.66
C VAL A 83 3.18 6.16 2.39
N LEU A 84 2.63 7.14 1.66
CA LEU A 84 3.33 8.40 1.39
C LEU A 84 3.66 9.15 2.68
N ALA A 85 2.71 9.26 3.61
CA ALA A 85 2.95 9.91 4.89
C ALA A 85 4.00 9.17 5.73
N GLY A 86 3.97 7.84 5.75
CA GLY A 86 4.92 6.99 6.48
C GLY A 86 6.33 7.08 5.91
N GLU A 87 6.47 7.00 4.59
CA GLU A 87 7.77 7.16 3.91
C GLU A 87 8.33 8.57 4.06
N SER A 88 7.48 9.61 3.97
CA SER A 88 7.93 10.97 4.21
C SER A 88 8.44 11.16 5.64
N LYS A 89 7.78 10.53 6.62
CA LYS A 89 8.26 10.54 8.00
C LYS A 89 9.59 9.80 8.17
N ALA A 90 9.76 8.66 7.50
CA ALA A 90 11.03 7.91 7.51
C ALA A 90 12.17 8.68 6.84
N ALA A 91 11.90 9.36 5.73
CA ALA A 91 12.87 10.15 4.99
C ALA A 91 13.19 11.52 5.64
N GLY A 92 12.32 12.01 6.53
CA GLY A 92 12.44 13.34 7.13
C GLY A 92 12.05 14.49 6.20
N HIS A 93 11.54 14.19 5.01
CA HIS A 93 11.02 15.18 4.06
C HIS A 93 9.84 14.62 3.26
N GLY A 94 9.05 15.52 2.66
CA GLY A 94 7.83 15.17 1.94
C GLY A 94 8.03 14.87 0.45
N VAL A 95 7.02 14.25 -0.15
CA VAL A 95 6.79 14.25 -1.60
C VAL A 95 5.31 14.55 -1.88
N ALA A 96 5.03 15.32 -2.93
CA ALA A 96 3.66 15.54 -3.37
C ALA A 96 3.13 14.29 -4.08
N ASP A 97 1.90 13.87 -3.76
CA ASP A 97 1.22 12.84 -4.53
C ASP A 97 0.77 13.42 -5.87
N ASP A 98 1.41 12.98 -6.95
CA ASP A 98 1.09 13.37 -8.33
C ASP A 98 0.21 12.33 -9.04
N GLY A 99 -0.28 11.32 -8.31
CA GLY A 99 -1.08 10.22 -8.88
C GLY A 99 -0.27 9.22 -9.71
N SER A 100 1.04 9.40 -9.84
CA SER A 100 1.91 8.48 -10.58
C SER A 100 2.09 7.13 -9.86
N ASP A 101 2.77 6.20 -10.52
CA ASP A 101 3.11 4.91 -9.94
C ASP A 101 3.80 5.06 -8.59
N LEU A 102 3.26 4.38 -7.57
CA LEU A 102 3.72 4.54 -6.19
C LEU A 102 5.18 4.11 -6.00
N ILE A 103 5.60 3.02 -6.63
CA ILE A 103 6.96 2.47 -6.44
C ILE A 103 8.03 3.47 -6.93
N PRO A 104 7.98 4.00 -8.17
CA PRO A 104 8.88 5.07 -8.61
C PRO A 104 8.80 6.34 -7.74
N LEU A 105 7.61 6.71 -7.28
CA LEU A 105 7.41 7.87 -6.42
C LEU A 105 8.14 7.73 -5.07
N ILE A 106 8.04 6.56 -4.44
CA ILE A 106 8.76 6.25 -3.20
C ILE A 106 10.27 6.14 -3.43
N ALA A 107 10.71 5.60 -4.56
CA ALA A 107 12.13 5.58 -4.90
C ALA A 107 12.70 7.01 -4.97
N ARG A 108 12.00 7.93 -5.65
CA ARG A 108 12.38 9.36 -5.71
C ARG A 108 12.39 10.03 -4.34
N LEU A 109 11.44 9.68 -3.48
CA LEU A 109 11.37 10.21 -2.12
C LEU A 109 12.57 9.77 -1.26
N ARG A 110 13.13 8.59 -1.51
CA ARG A 110 14.23 8.05 -0.70
C ARG A 110 15.63 8.50 -1.15
N GLY A 111 15.75 9.09 -2.34
CA GLY A 111 17.02 9.53 -2.94
C GLY A 111 17.60 8.48 -3.87
#